data_AF-A0A1U7X8N2-F1
#
_entry.id   AF-A0A1U7X8N2-F1
#
_cell.length_a   1.000
_cell.length_b   1.000
_cell.length_c   1.000
_cell.angle_alpha   90.00
_cell.angle_beta   90.00
_cell.angle_gamma   90.00
#
_symmetry.space_group_name_H-M   'P 1'
#
loop_
_entity.id
_entity.type
_entity.pdbx_description
1 polymer ?
#
loop_
_entity_poly.entity_id
_entity_poly.type
_entity_poly.pdbx_seq_one_letter_code
_entity_poly.pdbx_strand_id
1 'polypeptide(L)'
;MSSSGSSSLESIEQEEFSVETRTNMPGWLGPFLKRTFFGSCLVHELQKNELNRYCITCDLALCRYCISSDKHNDHKLLKIYRHVYKDVVPLDEMEIHIDCSKIQPYKCNKKWVISLNPLPHCGSGSQIVGDATCYICKRRLNDPDQYRFCCISCKVEALSRKRNEASCALRAIEAFEAIQNGEIRRKRRRKGYPHRAPIQ
;
A
#
# COMPACT_ATOMS: atom_id res chain seq x y z
N MET A 1 -59.25 -1.21 -23.42
CA MET A 1 -59.32 -1.88 -22.11
C MET A 1 -58.07 -2.73 -21.97
N SER A 2 -57.33 -2.53 -20.88
CA SER A 2 -56.39 -3.47 -20.24
C SER A 2 -55.19 -3.98 -21.09
N SER A 3 -53.94 -3.55 -20.82
CA SER A 3 -52.93 -4.20 -19.91
C SER A 3 -52.48 -5.59 -20.45
N SER A 4 -51.21 -5.98 -20.59
CA SER A 4 -49.96 -5.84 -19.79
C SER A 4 -48.84 -6.43 -20.69
N GLY A 5 -47.57 -6.04 -20.67
CA GLY A 5 -46.58 -6.40 -19.66
C GLY A 5 -45.44 -7.31 -20.20
N SER A 6 -44.19 -6.79 -20.17
CA SER A 6 -42.84 -7.43 -20.20
C SER A 6 -42.47 -8.36 -21.39
N SER A 7 -41.20 -8.59 -21.77
CA SER A 7 -39.87 -8.48 -21.14
C SER A 7 -38.82 -8.47 -22.27
N SER A 8 -37.97 -7.44 -22.38
CA SER A 8 -36.54 -7.43 -21.98
C SER A 8 -35.67 -8.54 -22.58
N LEU A 9 -34.71 -8.16 -23.44
CA LEU A 9 -33.34 -8.72 -23.53
C LEU A 9 -32.62 -8.14 -24.76
N GLU A 10 -32.08 -6.92 -24.63
CA GLU A 10 -31.00 -6.41 -25.47
C GLU A 10 -30.53 -5.11 -24.81
N SER A 11 -29.40 -5.16 -24.08
CA SER A 11 -28.51 -4.05 -23.67
C SER A 11 -27.78 -4.39 -22.36
N ILE A 12 -26.93 -5.42 -22.33
CA ILE A 12 -25.86 -5.54 -21.32
C ILE A 12 -24.65 -6.21 -21.98
N GLU A 13 -23.99 -5.50 -22.89
CA GLU A 13 -22.63 -5.81 -23.33
C GLU A 13 -21.90 -4.49 -23.55
N GLN A 14 -21.43 -3.87 -22.46
CA GLN A 14 -20.33 -2.89 -22.43
C GLN A 14 -20.26 -2.24 -21.04
N GLU A 15 -19.87 -3.01 -20.04
CA GLU A 15 -19.19 -2.53 -18.83
C GLU A 15 -18.76 -3.76 -18.03
N GLU A 16 -17.53 -4.22 -18.25
CA GLU A 16 -16.68 -4.82 -17.20
C GLU A 16 -15.23 -4.77 -17.74
N PHE A 17 -14.72 -3.56 -17.64
CA PHE A 17 -13.37 -3.10 -17.85
C PHE A 17 -12.36 -3.89 -16.99
N SER A 18 -11.44 -4.62 -17.64
CA SER A 18 -10.16 -5.10 -17.13
C SER A 18 -10.16 -5.89 -15.79
N VAL A 19 -10.16 -7.21 -15.89
CA VAL A 19 -9.88 -8.13 -14.77
C VAL A 19 -8.36 -8.27 -14.49
N GLU A 20 -7.49 -7.52 -15.17
CA GLU A 20 -6.04 -7.73 -15.16
C GLU A 20 -5.24 -6.50 -14.73
N THR A 21 -5.21 -6.21 -13.42
CA THR A 21 -4.10 -5.51 -12.71
C THR A 21 -4.31 -5.55 -11.17
N ARG A 22 -4.92 -6.62 -10.63
CA ARG A 22 -5.10 -6.74 -9.19
C ARG A 22 -3.83 -7.26 -8.51
N THR A 23 -3.06 -6.31 -7.99
CA THR A 23 -2.43 -6.38 -6.66
C THR A 23 -1.24 -7.31 -6.42
N ASN A 24 -0.22 -7.29 -7.28
CA ASN A 24 1.13 -7.64 -6.81
C ASN A 24 1.94 -6.36 -6.64
N MET A 25 2.04 -5.91 -5.39
CA MET A 25 2.98 -4.86 -5.02
C MET A 25 4.39 -5.32 -5.39
N PRO A 26 5.19 -4.52 -6.11
CA PRO A 26 6.54 -4.93 -6.46
C PRO A 26 7.34 -5.27 -5.20
N GLY A 27 8.09 -6.37 -5.24
CA GLY A 27 8.85 -6.86 -4.07
C GLY A 27 9.83 -5.84 -3.51
N TRP A 28 10.34 -4.93 -4.34
CA TRP A 28 11.28 -3.86 -3.96
C TRP A 28 10.61 -2.71 -3.19
N LEU A 29 9.29 -2.51 -3.31
CA LEU A 29 8.62 -1.33 -2.74
C LEU A 29 8.61 -1.36 -1.20
N GLY A 30 8.44 -2.53 -0.61
CA GLY A 30 8.50 -2.70 0.85
C GLY A 30 9.86 -2.31 1.44
N PRO A 31 10.97 -2.90 0.94
CA PRO A 31 12.33 -2.48 1.28
C PRO A 31 12.57 -0.98 1.05
N PHE A 32 12.20 -0.46 -0.13
CA PHE A 32 12.32 0.95 -0.49
C PHE A 32 11.72 1.90 0.57
N LEU A 33 10.50 1.63 1.02
CA LEU A 33 9.81 2.46 2.02
C LEU A 33 10.45 2.43 3.42
N LYS A 34 11.27 1.41 3.70
CA LYS A 34 12.02 1.26 4.96
C LYS A 34 13.45 1.81 4.88
N ARG A 35 13.93 2.16 3.69
CA ARG A 35 15.27 2.72 3.52
C ARG A 35 15.35 4.12 4.12
N THR A 36 16.54 4.45 4.61
CA THR A 36 16.91 5.81 5.00
C THR A 36 17.70 6.46 3.87
N PHE A 37 17.27 7.65 3.46
CA PHE A 37 17.95 8.45 2.45
C PHE A 37 18.66 9.64 3.10
N PHE A 38 19.50 10.31 2.32
CA PHE A 38 20.25 11.50 2.74
C PHE A 38 21.30 11.25 3.83
N GLY A 39 21.65 9.99 4.10
CA GLY A 39 22.83 9.60 4.87
C GLY A 39 24.11 9.65 4.03
N SER A 40 25.27 9.57 4.69
CA SER A 40 26.57 9.49 4.03
C SER A 40 26.82 8.09 3.48
N CYS A 41 27.37 8.00 2.26
CA CYS A 41 27.83 6.73 1.71
C CYS A 41 29.05 6.20 2.48
N LEU A 42 28.95 4.97 2.98
CA LEU A 42 30.03 4.30 3.72
C LEU A 42 31.16 3.78 2.82
N VAL A 43 30.93 3.69 1.51
CA VAL A 43 31.93 3.21 0.53
C VAL A 43 32.77 4.36 0.00
N HIS A 44 32.20 5.57 -0.08
CA HIS A 44 32.84 6.73 -0.68
C HIS A 44 32.93 7.86 0.34
N GLU A 45 34.09 8.06 0.95
CA GLU A 45 34.38 9.14 1.91
C GLU A 45 34.70 10.48 1.21
N LEU A 46 33.99 10.78 0.14
CA LEU A 46 34.18 11.99 -0.66
C LEU A 46 33.09 13.02 -0.37
N GLN A 47 33.35 14.29 -0.68
CA GLN A 47 32.34 15.33 -0.60
C GLN A 47 31.14 15.03 -1.52
N LYS A 48 29.93 15.39 -1.07
CA LYS A 48 28.68 15.13 -1.82
C LYS A 48 28.42 13.64 -2.07
N ASN A 49 28.73 12.79 -1.09
CA ASN A 49 28.47 11.35 -1.08
C ASN A 49 27.10 10.95 -0.49
N GLU A 50 26.14 11.88 -0.52
CA GLU A 50 24.81 11.67 0.05
C GLU A 50 24.01 10.59 -0.71
N LEU A 51 23.35 9.70 0.02
CA LEU A 51 22.50 8.63 -0.50
C LEU A 51 21.12 9.18 -0.92
N ASN A 52 21.05 9.80 -2.09
CA ASN A 52 19.83 10.45 -2.63
C ASN A 52 19.31 9.82 -3.94
N ARG A 53 19.73 8.57 -4.20
CA ARG A 53 19.25 7.73 -5.29
C ARG A 53 18.91 6.36 -4.77
N TYR A 54 17.96 5.69 -5.40
CA TYR A 54 17.62 4.32 -5.10
C TYR A 54 17.66 3.48 -6.38
N CYS A 55 18.39 2.37 -6.36
CA CYS A 55 18.42 1.42 -7.45
C CYS A 55 17.39 0.33 -7.20
N ILE A 56 16.34 0.31 -8.03
CA ILE A 56 15.27 -0.69 -7.96
C ILE A 56 15.83 -2.08 -8.24
N THR A 57 16.73 -2.22 -9.22
CA THR A 57 17.32 -3.50 -9.61
C THR A 57 18.15 -4.12 -8.48
N CYS A 58 18.89 -3.31 -7.72
CA CYS A 58 19.77 -3.79 -6.65
C CYS A 58 19.15 -3.71 -5.25
N ASP A 59 18.00 -3.04 -5.09
CA ASP A 59 17.46 -2.66 -3.78
C ASP A 59 18.48 -1.93 -2.87
N LEU A 60 19.18 -0.94 -3.44
CA LEU A 60 20.22 -0.18 -2.75
C LEU A 60 20.01 1.33 -2.83
N ALA A 61 20.26 2.02 -1.72
CA ALA A 61 20.44 3.47 -1.71
C ALA A 61 21.87 3.80 -2.17
N LEU A 62 21.99 4.75 -3.10
CA LEU A 62 23.24 5.07 -3.79
C LEU A 62 23.55 6.56 -3.70
N CYS A 63 24.84 6.88 -3.61
CA CYS A 63 25.32 8.24 -3.86
C CYS A 63 25.72 8.40 -5.33
N ARG A 64 26.08 9.63 -5.71
CA ARG A 64 26.53 9.95 -7.08
C ARG A 64 27.69 9.07 -7.55
N TYR A 65 28.62 8.72 -6.64
CA TYR A 65 29.81 7.94 -6.97
C TYR A 65 29.48 6.45 -7.20
N CYS A 66 28.54 5.90 -6.43
CA CYS A 66 28.09 4.52 -6.67
C CYS A 66 27.48 4.37 -8.07
N ILE A 67 26.75 5.39 -8.54
CA ILE A 67 26.14 5.38 -9.88
C ILE A 67 27.20 5.52 -10.97
N SER A 68 28.25 6.30 -10.73
CA SER A 68 29.35 6.45 -11.67
C SER A 68 30.27 5.23 -11.76
N SER A 69 30.18 4.28 -10.81
CA SER A 69 30.78 2.96 -10.99
C SER A 69 29.87 2.17 -11.93
N ASP A 70 30.40 1.68 -13.06
CA ASP A 70 29.63 1.07 -14.18
C ASP A 70 28.63 -0.05 -13.82
N LYS A 71 28.60 -0.47 -12.57
CA LYS A 71 27.68 -1.44 -11.95
C LYS A 71 26.20 -1.05 -12.03
N HIS A 72 25.85 0.20 -12.34
CA HIS A 72 24.48 0.70 -12.31
C HIS A 72 24.01 1.38 -13.62
N ASN A 73 24.78 1.31 -14.69
CA ASN A 73 24.50 2.04 -15.94
C ASN A 73 23.13 1.65 -16.56
N ASP A 74 22.77 0.37 -16.50
CA ASP A 74 21.53 -0.17 -17.10
C ASP A 74 20.43 -0.45 -16.06
N HIS A 75 20.59 0.06 -14.83
CA HIS A 75 19.63 -0.20 -13.77
C HIS A 75 18.54 0.86 -13.70
N LYS A 76 17.38 0.45 -13.18
CA LYS A 76 16.28 1.38 -12.90
C LYS A 76 16.62 2.17 -11.63
N LEU A 77 16.77 3.48 -11.77
CA LEU A 77 17.14 4.40 -10.70
C LEU A 77 16.01 5.38 -10.42
N LEU A 78 15.71 5.59 -9.13
CA LEU A 78 14.80 6.62 -8.65
C LEU A 78 15.59 7.74 -7.99
N LYS A 79 15.19 8.98 -8.28
CA LYS A 79 15.73 10.15 -7.59
C LYS A 79 14.90 10.52 -6.37
N ILE A 80 15.57 10.59 -5.22
CA ILE A 80 14.93 10.94 -3.95
C ILE A 80 15.17 12.42 -3.66
N TYR A 81 14.09 13.12 -3.33
CA TYR A 81 14.07 14.51 -2.95
C TYR A 81 13.55 14.65 -1.51
N ARG A 82 13.67 15.86 -0.94
CA ARG A 82 13.17 16.15 0.39
C ARG A 82 12.14 17.27 0.34
N HIS A 83 10.95 17.01 0.88
CA HIS A 83 9.86 17.98 0.99
C HIS A 83 9.28 17.90 2.40
N VAL A 84 9.29 19.03 3.12
CA VAL A 84 8.81 19.13 4.51
C VAL A 84 9.38 18.00 5.38
N TYR A 85 10.72 17.88 5.36
CA TYR A 85 11.50 16.91 6.14
C TYR A 85 11.19 15.43 5.86
N LYS A 86 10.51 15.11 4.76
CA LYS A 86 10.23 13.73 4.34
C LYS A 86 10.73 13.47 2.94
N ASP A 87 11.04 12.20 2.70
CA ASP A 87 11.53 11.70 1.44
C ASP A 87 10.37 11.62 0.44
N VAL A 88 10.58 12.19 -0.73
CA VAL A 88 9.61 12.25 -1.82
C VAL A 88 10.27 11.85 -3.13
N VAL A 89 9.45 11.37 -4.06
CA VAL A 89 9.87 11.04 -5.43
C VAL A 89 9.05 11.86 -6.42
N PRO A 90 9.60 12.20 -7.59
CA PRO A 90 8.81 12.75 -8.68
C PRO A 90 7.67 11.80 -9.06
N LEU A 91 6.49 12.37 -9.29
CA LEU A 91 5.29 11.58 -9.60
C LEU A 91 5.46 10.83 -10.93
N ASP A 92 5.96 11.53 -11.95
CA ASP A 92 6.25 11.02 -13.29
C ASP A 92 7.26 9.87 -13.27
N GLU A 93 8.33 9.96 -12.47
CA GLU A 93 9.29 8.86 -12.32
C GLU A 93 8.65 7.64 -11.63
N MET A 94 7.82 7.84 -10.60
CA MET A 94 7.27 6.73 -9.80
C MET A 94 6.08 6.03 -10.49
N GLU A 95 5.28 6.75 -11.28
CA GLU A 95 4.14 6.19 -12.04
C GLU A 95 4.56 5.13 -13.06
N ILE A 96 5.81 5.15 -13.52
CA ILE A 96 6.39 4.11 -14.40
C ILE A 96 6.50 2.75 -13.68
N HIS A 97 6.57 2.76 -12.35
CA HIS A 97 6.90 1.58 -11.56
C HIS A 97 5.74 1.04 -10.72
N ILE A 98 4.84 1.93 -10.27
CA ILE A 98 3.68 1.56 -9.46
C ILE A 98 2.46 2.40 -9.84
N ASP A 99 1.27 1.86 -9.57
CA ASP A 99 0.05 2.63 -9.64
C ASP A 99 0.04 3.69 -8.52
N CYS A 100 0.20 4.97 -8.90
CA CYS A 100 0.12 6.12 -8.00
C CYS A 100 -1.31 6.67 -7.86
N SER A 101 -2.31 6.07 -8.52
CA SER A 101 -3.70 6.54 -8.43
C SER A 101 -4.19 6.57 -6.98
N LYS A 102 -5.08 7.54 -6.69
CA LYS A 102 -5.66 7.76 -5.36
C LYS A 102 -4.64 8.12 -4.26
N ILE A 103 -3.35 8.32 -4.59
CA ILE A 103 -2.36 8.93 -3.70
C ILE A 103 -2.35 10.43 -4.00
N GLN A 104 -2.42 11.25 -2.95
CA GLN A 104 -2.31 12.70 -3.09
C GLN A 104 -0.88 13.10 -3.50
N PRO A 105 -0.71 13.78 -4.65
CA PRO A 105 0.55 14.41 -5.00
C PRO A 105 0.69 15.77 -4.31
N TYR A 106 1.92 16.20 -4.14
CA TYR A 106 2.31 17.49 -3.59
C TYR A 106 3.12 18.27 -4.62
N LYS A 107 3.02 19.60 -4.59
CA LYS A 107 3.80 20.46 -5.45
C LYS A 107 5.08 20.89 -4.72
N CYS A 108 6.24 20.53 -5.24
CA CYS A 108 7.55 20.90 -4.72
C CYS A 108 8.38 21.55 -5.83
N ASN A 109 8.81 22.81 -5.67
CA ASN A 109 9.63 23.51 -6.66
C ASN A 109 9.11 23.40 -8.10
N LYS A 110 7.80 23.66 -8.28
CA LYS A 110 7.07 23.55 -9.56
C LYS A 110 6.96 22.13 -10.15
N LYS A 111 7.41 21.09 -9.46
CA LYS A 111 7.24 19.68 -9.85
C LYS A 111 6.20 18.97 -8.97
N TRP A 112 5.51 18.00 -9.55
CA TRP A 112 4.65 17.09 -8.80
C TRP A 112 5.49 15.97 -8.19
N VAL A 113 5.30 15.74 -6.90
CA VAL A 113 6.00 14.72 -6.12
C VAL A 113 5.00 13.96 -5.27
N ILE A 114 5.32 12.72 -4.91
CA ILE A 114 4.57 11.94 -3.93
C ILE A 114 5.47 11.57 -2.76
N SER A 115 4.91 11.64 -1.56
CA SER A 115 5.64 11.34 -0.33
C SER A 115 5.72 9.84 -0.11
N LEU A 116 6.89 9.35 0.33
CA LEU A 116 7.07 7.95 0.70
C LEU A 116 6.29 7.64 1.97
N ASN A 117 6.37 8.55 2.95
CA ASN A 117 5.77 8.42 4.28
C ASN A 117 4.88 9.63 4.63
N PRO A 118 3.99 9.53 5.63
CA PRO A 118 3.15 10.65 6.03
C PRO A 118 3.96 11.91 6.37
N LEU A 119 3.54 13.06 5.84
CA LEU A 119 4.15 14.35 6.17
C LEU A 119 3.85 14.74 7.63
N PRO A 120 4.74 15.47 8.31
CA PRO A 120 4.65 15.72 9.76
C PRO A 120 3.51 16.67 10.17
N HIS A 121 3.03 17.56 9.29
CA HIS A 121 2.01 18.55 9.66
C HIS A 121 0.67 18.25 9.02
N CYS A 122 -0.31 17.73 9.76
CA CYS A 122 -1.69 18.16 9.53
C CYS A 122 -1.77 19.52 10.19
N GLY A 123 -2.11 20.57 9.45
CA GLY A 123 -2.36 21.88 10.07
C GLY A 123 -3.27 21.68 11.28
N SER A 124 -2.82 22.21 12.41
CA SER A 124 -3.59 22.40 13.62
C SER A 124 -4.94 23.03 13.27
N GLY A 125 -5.97 22.21 13.21
CA GLY A 125 -7.34 22.63 13.00
C GLY A 125 -8.17 21.44 13.41
N SER A 126 -9.03 21.65 14.41
CA SER A 126 -10.10 20.76 14.82
C SER A 126 -10.51 19.84 13.67
N GLN A 127 -10.32 18.52 13.82
CA GLN A 127 -10.88 17.56 12.87
C GLN A 127 -12.39 17.75 12.92
N ILE A 128 -12.95 18.42 11.92
CA ILE A 128 -14.38 18.56 11.80
C ILE A 128 -14.89 17.17 11.39
N VAL A 129 -15.93 16.69 12.07
CA VAL A 129 -16.59 15.43 11.72
C VAL A 129 -17.03 15.53 10.26
N GLY A 130 -16.46 14.68 9.39
CA GLY A 130 -16.69 14.70 7.94
C GLY A 130 -15.50 15.14 7.09
N ASP A 131 -14.37 15.53 7.70
CA ASP A 131 -13.18 15.87 6.91
C ASP A 131 -12.66 14.68 6.09
N ALA A 132 -12.41 14.97 4.82
CA ALA A 132 -11.71 14.14 3.85
C ALA A 132 -10.33 13.70 4.37
N THR A 133 -10.22 12.47 4.88
CA THR A 133 -8.98 11.99 5.50
C THR A 133 -8.43 10.73 4.85
N CYS A 134 -7.11 10.59 4.90
CA CYS A 134 -6.37 9.40 4.50
C CYS A 134 -6.90 8.18 5.26
N TYR A 135 -7.19 7.10 4.54
CA TYR A 135 -7.81 5.91 5.15
C TYR A 135 -6.95 5.26 6.23
N ILE A 136 -5.62 5.39 6.14
CA ILE A 136 -4.66 4.80 7.09
C ILE A 136 -4.31 5.76 8.23
N CYS A 137 -3.66 6.88 7.93
CA CYS A 137 -3.10 7.76 8.97
C CYS A 137 -4.02 8.91 9.39
N LYS A 138 -5.24 8.99 8.82
CA LYS A 138 -6.25 10.02 9.11
C LYS A 138 -5.80 11.47 8.84
N ARG A 139 -4.72 11.65 8.08
CA ARG A 139 -4.27 12.95 7.57
C ARG A 139 -5.28 13.53 6.58
N ARG A 140 -5.59 14.83 6.68
CA ARG A 140 -6.48 15.51 5.74
C ARG A 140 -5.94 15.44 4.31
N LEU A 141 -6.84 15.18 3.37
CA LEU A 141 -6.60 15.18 1.93
C LEU A 141 -7.14 16.47 1.32
N ASN A 142 -6.48 16.95 0.28
CA ASN A 142 -6.85 18.18 -0.42
C ASN A 142 -8.11 17.99 -1.29
N ASP A 143 -8.28 16.77 -1.81
CA ASP A 143 -9.41 16.38 -2.66
C ASP A 143 -9.82 14.93 -2.32
N PRO A 144 -10.91 14.72 -1.54
CA PRO A 144 -11.41 13.39 -1.18
C PRO A 144 -11.94 12.56 -2.35
N ASP A 145 -12.50 13.21 -3.37
CA ASP A 145 -13.13 12.52 -4.48
C ASP A 145 -12.04 11.91 -5.38
N GLN A 146 -10.93 12.63 -5.48
CA GLN A 146 -9.75 12.18 -6.21
C GLN A 146 -8.84 11.26 -5.38
N TYR A 147 -8.61 11.54 -4.09
CA TYR A 147 -7.57 10.87 -3.29
C TYR A 147 -8.12 10.11 -2.08
N ARG A 148 -7.45 8.99 -1.75
CA ARG A 148 -7.76 8.14 -0.58
C ARG A 148 -6.58 7.96 0.37
N PHE A 149 -5.37 8.22 -0.13
CA PHE A 149 -4.12 8.06 0.59
C PHE A 149 -3.28 9.33 0.51
N CYS A 150 -2.60 9.68 1.60
CA CYS A 150 -1.72 10.87 1.60
C CYS A 150 -0.29 10.57 1.13
N CYS A 151 0.11 9.30 1.05
CA CYS A 151 1.47 8.88 0.72
C CYS A 151 1.52 7.42 0.27
N ILE A 152 2.67 7.00 -0.26
CA ILE A 152 2.89 5.64 -0.78
C ILE A 152 2.71 4.60 0.32
N SER A 153 3.37 4.76 1.49
CA SER A 153 3.29 3.77 2.56
C SER A 153 1.86 3.55 3.07
N CYS A 154 1.02 4.59 3.11
CA CYS A 154 -0.41 4.42 3.41
C CYS A 154 -1.16 3.57 2.37
N LYS A 155 -0.89 3.75 1.07
CA LYS A 155 -1.52 2.91 0.04
C LYS A 155 -1.06 1.45 0.18
N VAL A 156 0.25 1.24 0.35
CA VAL A 156 0.83 -0.12 0.54
C VAL A 156 0.23 -0.82 1.77
N GLU A 157 0.10 -0.10 2.88
CA GLU A 157 -0.48 -0.64 4.10
C GLU A 157 -1.96 -1.01 3.93
N ALA A 158 -2.75 -0.16 3.27
CA ALA A 158 -4.16 -0.46 2.98
C ALA A 158 -4.33 -1.70 2.11
N LEU A 159 -3.51 -1.85 1.07
CA LEU A 159 -3.50 -3.04 0.22
C LEU A 159 -3.09 -4.29 1.00
N SER A 160 -2.11 -4.16 1.90
CA SER A 160 -1.66 -5.26 2.75
C SER A 160 -2.76 -5.75 3.70
N ARG A 161 -3.49 -4.82 4.34
CA ARG A 161 -4.65 -5.15 5.19
C ARG A 161 -5.74 -5.86 4.41
N LYS A 162 -6.13 -5.34 3.24
CA LYS A 162 -7.13 -5.95 2.35
C LYS A 162 -6.74 -7.37 1.91
N ARG A 163 -5.46 -7.59 1.58
CA ARG A 163 -4.97 -8.93 1.20
C ARG A 163 -5.05 -9.91 2.37
N ASN A 164 -4.72 -9.47 3.58
CA ASN A 164 -4.79 -10.31 4.76
C ASN A 164 -6.24 -10.66 5.12
N GLU A 165 -7.16 -9.68 5.03
CA GLU A 165 -8.60 -9.91 5.22
C GLU A 165 -9.16 -10.91 4.21
N ALA A 166 -8.82 -10.76 2.93
CA ALA A 166 -9.23 -11.70 1.88
C ALA A 166 -8.66 -13.11 2.12
N SER A 167 -7.37 -13.21 2.51
CA SER A 167 -6.76 -14.50 2.85
C SER A 167 -7.42 -15.16 4.06
N CYS A 168 -7.76 -14.39 5.09
CA CYS A 168 -8.51 -14.91 6.25
C CYS A 168 -9.92 -15.39 5.85
N ALA A 169 -10.61 -14.65 4.99
CA ALA A 169 -11.94 -15.02 4.50
C ALA A 169 -11.90 -16.34 3.70
N LEU A 170 -10.92 -16.49 2.80
CA LEU A 170 -10.73 -17.73 2.03
C LEU A 170 -10.47 -18.93 2.95
N ARG A 171 -9.57 -18.79 3.93
CA ARG A 171 -9.28 -19.84 4.90
C ARG A 171 -10.50 -20.22 5.75
N ALA A 172 -11.38 -19.26 6.03
CA ALA A 172 -12.62 -19.53 6.76
C ALA A 172 -13.62 -20.34 5.92
N ILE A 173 -13.70 -20.08 4.61
CA ILE A 173 -14.52 -20.83 3.67
C ILE A 173 -13.98 -22.27 3.54
N GLU A 174 -12.68 -22.43 3.29
CA GLU A 174 -12.03 -23.74 3.23
C GLU A 174 -12.23 -24.56 4.52
N ALA A 175 -12.13 -23.90 5.68
CA ALA A 175 -12.39 -24.57 6.96
C ALA A 175 -13.86 -24.98 7.13
N PHE A 176 -14.81 -24.21 6.60
CA PHE A 176 -16.23 -24.56 6.63
C PHE A 176 -16.52 -25.77 5.71
N GLU A 177 -15.95 -25.79 4.51
CA GLU A 177 -16.06 -26.89 3.56
C GLU A 177 -15.44 -28.18 4.11
N ALA A 178 -14.26 -28.12 4.73
CA ALA A 178 -13.62 -29.27 5.37
C ALA A 178 -14.44 -29.85 6.54
N ILE A 179 -15.22 -29.01 7.24
CA ILE A 179 -16.19 -29.47 8.26
C ILE A 179 -17.39 -30.16 7.60
N GLN A 180 -17.89 -29.66 6.47
CA GLN A 180 -19.01 -30.28 5.74
C GLN A 180 -18.61 -31.61 5.10
N ASN A 181 -17.40 -31.72 4.55
CA ASN A 181 -16.87 -32.93 3.92
C ASN A 181 -16.43 -34.01 4.93
N GLY A 182 -16.56 -33.74 6.24
CA GLY A 182 -16.27 -34.71 7.30
C GLY A 182 -14.78 -34.93 7.60
N GLU A 183 -13.90 -34.15 7.00
CA GLU A 183 -12.43 -34.25 7.16
C GLU A 183 -11.96 -33.72 8.52
N ILE A 184 -12.73 -32.83 9.15
CA ILE A 184 -12.43 -32.26 10.47
C ILE A 184 -13.54 -32.59 11.47
N ARG A 185 -13.30 -33.58 12.35
CA ARG A 185 -14.19 -33.86 13.49
C ARG A 185 -14.12 -32.73 14.51
N ARG A 186 -15.24 -32.02 14.74
CA ARG A 186 -15.39 -31.04 15.83
C ARG A 186 -15.01 -31.69 17.17
N LYS A 187 -13.83 -31.36 17.73
CA LYS A 187 -13.47 -31.77 19.09
C LYS A 187 -14.44 -31.09 20.06
N ARG A 188 -15.37 -31.86 20.64
CA ARG A 188 -16.25 -31.39 21.73
C ARG A 188 -15.37 -30.86 22.87
N ARG A 189 -15.51 -29.57 23.20
CA ARG A 189 -14.91 -29.01 24.42
C ARG A 189 -15.47 -29.80 25.61
N ARG A 190 -14.60 -30.49 26.36
CA ARG A 190 -14.99 -31.11 27.63
C ARG A 190 -15.46 -29.99 28.56
N LYS A 191 -16.73 -30.04 28.97
CA LYS A 191 -17.34 -29.14 29.96
C LYS A 191 -16.84 -29.57 31.34
N GLY A 192 -16.17 -28.65 32.04
CA GLY A 192 -15.96 -28.72 33.49
C GLY A 192 -14.74 -29.51 33.97
N TYR A 193 -14.19 -29.05 35.09
CA TYR A 193 -13.32 -29.83 35.97
C TYR A 193 -14.18 -30.86 36.71
N PRO A 194 -13.84 -32.16 36.67
CA PRO A 194 -14.61 -33.18 37.37
C PRO A 194 -14.42 -33.05 38.88
N HIS A 195 -15.45 -32.60 39.59
CA HIS A 195 -15.49 -32.72 41.04
C HIS A 195 -15.82 -34.17 41.42
N ARG A 196 -14.94 -34.82 42.20
CA ARG A 196 -15.22 -36.12 42.81
C ARG A 196 -16.31 -35.98 43.88
N ALA A 197 -17.21 -36.96 43.93
CA ALA A 197 -18.21 -37.05 44.98
C ALA A 197 -17.54 -37.29 46.36
N PRO A 198 -18.06 -36.72 47.46
CA PRO A 198 -17.59 -37.02 48.81
C PRO A 198 -17.86 -38.49 49.16
N ILE A 199 -16.91 -39.12 49.84
CA ILE A 199 -17.01 -40.49 50.33
C ILE A 199 -17.86 -40.47 51.61
N GLN A 200 -18.92 -41.28 51.65
CA GLN A 200 -19.71 -41.57 52.86
C GLN A 200 -19.03 -42.62 53.71
#